data_AF-A0A1Q7LTK3-F1
#
_entry.id   AF-A0A1Q7LTK3-F1
#
_cell.length_a   1.000
_cell.length_b   1.000
_cell.length_c   1.000
_cell.angle_alpha   90.00
_cell.angle_beta   90.00
_cell.angle_gamma   90.00
#
_symmetry.space_group_name_H-M   'P 1'
#
loop_
_entity.id
_entity.type
_entity.pdbx_description
1 polymer ?
#
loop_
_entity_poly.entity_id
_entity_poly.type
_entity_poly.pdbx_seq_one_letter_code
_entity_poly.pdbx_strand_id
1 'polypeptide(L)'
;MRPNLICRERRFQREDEQIKESKSLHKGPFLLFDNDCGICTRFAQFAESASRRWLRPVGLHTEQGARIKSSFFVPTDRPDEMFWVLLGDLGFGGRSGLLPLLREIVRGRIM
;
A
#
# COMPACT_ATOMS: atom_id res chain seq x y z
N MET A 1 -15.47 12.60 11.68
CA MET A 1 -14.23 11.85 11.40
C MET A 1 -14.06 11.79 9.89
N ARG A 2 -13.01 12.39 9.32
CA ARG A 2 -12.75 12.29 7.88
C ARG A 2 -12.28 10.86 7.60
N PRO A 3 -12.85 10.13 6.62
CA PRO A 3 -12.29 8.85 6.22
C PRO A 3 -10.86 9.10 5.70
N ASN A 4 -9.87 8.36 6.22
CA ASN A 4 -8.50 8.37 5.69
C ASN A 4 -8.46 7.58 4.39
N LEU A 5 -9.21 8.06 3.40
CA LEU A 5 -9.30 7.49 2.06
C LEU A 5 -8.68 8.51 1.10
N ILE A 6 -7.58 8.13 0.47
CA ILE A 6 -6.97 8.89 -0.59
C ILE A 6 -7.40 8.23 -1.90
N CYS A 7 -8.33 8.87 -2.61
CA CYS A 7 -8.69 8.49 -3.97
C CYS A 7 -7.94 9.40 -4.92
N ARG A 8 -6.89 8.91 -5.59
CA ARG A 8 -6.14 9.71 -6.55
C ARG A 8 -6.71 9.50 -7.95
N GLU A 9 -7.55 10.43 -8.39
CA GLU A 9 -7.98 10.47 -9.79
C GLU A 9 -6.86 11.08 -10.64
N ARG A 10 -6.04 10.21 -11.23
CA ARG A 10 -5.03 10.43 -12.29
C ARG A 10 -4.43 11.84 -12.41
N ARG A 11 -3.19 11.97 -11.91
CA ARG A 11 -2.15 12.80 -12.53
C ARG A 11 -0.82 12.03 -12.52
N PHE A 12 -0.73 11.03 -13.39
CA PHE A 12 0.47 10.23 -13.64
C PHE A 12 0.71 10.24 -15.17
N GLN A 13 1.18 11.38 -15.68
CA GLN A 13 1.78 11.45 -17.01
C GLN A 13 3.14 12.11 -16.90
N ARG A 14 4.15 11.43 -17.45
CA ARG A 14 5.49 11.90 -17.87
C ARG A 14 6.76 11.69 -17.02
N GLU A 15 6.74 10.84 -15.99
CA GLU A 15 7.98 10.23 -15.47
C GLU A 15 7.73 8.73 -15.20
N ASP A 16 7.31 7.97 -16.22
CA ASP A 16 8.10 7.29 -17.26
C ASP A 16 8.53 5.86 -16.86
N GLU A 17 7.71 4.92 -17.34
CA GLU A 17 7.95 3.52 -17.72
C GLU A 17 8.51 2.50 -16.71
N GLN A 18 9.47 2.82 -15.83
CA GLN A 18 10.08 1.79 -14.96
C GLN A 18 9.13 1.26 -13.87
N ILE A 19 8.22 2.10 -13.36
CA ILE A 19 7.18 1.68 -12.41
C ILE A 19 6.06 0.90 -13.14
N LYS A 20 5.90 1.10 -14.46
CA LYS A 20 4.84 0.50 -15.27
C LYS A 20 5.11 -0.98 -15.56
N GLU A 21 6.38 -1.35 -15.74
CA GLU A 21 6.78 -2.75 -15.93
C GLU A 21 6.64 -3.56 -14.62
N SER A 22 6.93 -2.94 -13.46
CA SER A 22 6.66 -3.56 -12.14
C SER A 22 5.16 -3.58 -11.79
N LYS A 23 4.35 -2.63 -12.28
CA LYS A 23 2.88 -2.62 -12.17
C LYS A 23 2.19 -3.66 -13.05
N SER A 24 2.79 -4.04 -14.18
CA SER A 24 2.20 -5.03 -15.10
C SER A 24 2.47 -6.48 -14.70
N LEU A 25 3.54 -6.74 -13.93
CA LEU A 25 3.90 -8.10 -13.51
C LEU A 25 3.27 -8.50 -12.16
N HIS A 26 2.89 -7.54 -11.32
CA HIS A 26 2.26 -7.78 -10.02
C HIS A 26 0.87 -7.14 -9.93
N LYS A 27 -0.18 -7.90 -10.24
CA LYS A 27 -1.61 -7.55 -10.05
C LYS A 27 -2.06 -7.43 -8.59
N GLY A 28 -1.14 -7.50 -7.63
CA GLY A 28 -1.43 -7.58 -6.20
C GLY A 28 -1.43 -6.21 -5.51
N PRO A 29 -2.19 -6.06 -4.41
CA PRO A 29 -2.18 -4.85 -3.59
C PRO A 29 -0.84 -4.67 -2.86
N PHE A 30 -0.45 -3.41 -2.63
CA PHE A 30 0.70 -3.09 -1.79
C PHE A 30 0.23 -2.69 -0.39
N LEU A 31 0.94 -3.16 0.63
CA LEU A 31 0.75 -2.71 2.00
C LEU A 31 1.96 -1.88 2.41
N LEU A 32 1.76 -0.57 2.50
CA LEU A 32 2.75 0.34 3.04
C LEU A 32 2.66 0.32 4.57
N PHE A 33 3.80 0.11 5.20
CA PHE A 33 3.92 0.08 6.66
C PHE A 33 5.21 0.79 7.07
N ASP A 34 5.23 1.32 8.28
CA ASP A 34 6.47 1.81 8.87
C ASP A 34 7.35 0.62 9.28
N ASN A 35 8.52 0.48 8.65
CA ASN A 35 9.45 -0.60 8.93
C ASN A 35 10.28 -0.40 10.21
N ASP A 36 10.27 0.80 10.80
CA ASP A 36 10.87 1.07 12.11
C ASP A 36 9.90 0.70 13.25
N CYS A 37 8.62 0.57 12.94
CA CYS A 37 7.60 0.08 13.87
C CYS A 37 7.56 -1.46 13.90
N GLY A 38 8.08 -2.07 14.97
CA GLY A 38 8.11 -3.54 15.11
C GLY A 38 6.73 -4.22 15.08
N ILE A 39 5.69 -3.57 15.60
CA ILE A 39 4.30 -4.08 15.52
C ILE A 39 3.80 -4.04 14.08
N CYS A 40 4.11 -2.97 13.34
CA CYS A 40 3.71 -2.76 11.96
C CYS A 40 4.37 -3.81 11.05
N THR A 41 5.65 -4.09 11.27
CA THR A 41 6.39 -5.15 10.55
C THR A 41 5.77 -6.53 10.77
N ARG A 42 5.43 -6.89 12.02
CA ARG A 42 4.76 -8.16 12.31
C ARG A 42 3.38 -8.26 11.65
N PHE A 43 2.61 -7.18 11.69
CA PHE A 43 1.32 -7.12 11.02
C PHE A 43 1.45 -7.29 9.52
N ALA A 44 2.43 -6.64 8.90
CA ALA A 44 2.69 -6.72 7.48
C ALA A 44 3.10 -8.14 7.03
N GLN A 45 3.99 -8.79 7.79
CA GLN A 45 4.38 -10.19 7.56
C GLN A 45 3.20 -11.15 7.74
N PHE A 46 2.35 -10.91 8.74
CA PHE A 46 1.14 -11.70 8.95
C PHE A 46 0.17 -11.54 7.77
N ALA A 47 -0.07 -10.31 7.30
CA ALA A 47 -0.94 -10.04 6.17
C ALA A 47 -0.44 -10.69 4.87
N GLU A 48 0.87 -10.59 4.60
CA GLU A 48 1.52 -11.26 3.46
C GLU A 48 1.31 -12.77 3.53
N SER A 49 1.64 -13.38 4.67
CA SER A 49 1.51 -14.83 4.91
C SER A 49 0.05 -15.29 4.82
N ALA A 50 -0.87 -14.52 5.39
CA ALA A 50 -2.30 -14.79 5.34
C ALA A 50 -2.83 -14.76 3.90
N SER A 51 -2.31 -13.85 3.07
CA SER A 51 -2.68 -13.67 1.67
C SER A 51 -1.95 -14.59 0.68
N ARG A 52 -1.13 -15.54 1.15
CA ARG A 52 -0.30 -16.41 0.28
C ARG A 52 0.59 -15.61 -0.70
N ARG A 53 1.20 -14.51 -0.24
CA ARG A 53 2.02 -13.59 -1.07
C ARG A 53 1.26 -12.83 -2.16
N TRP A 54 -0.07 -12.83 -2.14
CA TRP A 54 -0.88 -11.97 -3.00
C TRP A 54 -0.61 -10.49 -2.72
N LEU A 55 -0.50 -10.15 -1.44
CA LEU A 55 -0.25 -8.79 -0.98
C LEU A 55 1.24 -8.61 -0.68
N ARG A 56 1.83 -7.54 -1.22
CA ARG A 56 3.26 -7.24 -1.01
C ARG A 56 3.45 -6.14 0.04
N PRO A 57 4.06 -6.45 1.20
CA PRO A 57 4.40 -5.45 2.18
C PRO A 57 5.61 -4.62 1.71
N VAL A 58 5.53 -3.29 1.81
CA VAL A 58 6.59 -2.34 1.46
C VAL A 58 6.81 -1.39 2.63
N GLY A 59 8.05 -1.33 3.13
CA GLY A 59 8.42 -0.44 4.24
C GLY A 59 8.56 1.01 3.78
N LEU A 60 8.02 1.97 4.53
CA LEU A 60 8.05 3.40 4.20
C LEU A 60 9.47 3.97 4.11
N HIS A 61 10.40 3.51 4.93
CA HIS A 61 11.81 3.93 4.93
C HIS A 61 12.69 3.10 3.98
N THR A 62 12.10 2.25 3.14
CA THR A 62 12.83 1.61 2.03
C THR A 62 12.88 2.54 0.82
N GLU A 63 13.85 2.37 -0.09
CA GLU A 63 13.90 3.18 -1.32
C GLU A 63 12.60 3.10 -2.13
N GLN A 64 11.98 1.92 -2.18
CA GLN A 64 10.69 1.72 -2.85
C GLN A 64 9.56 2.47 -2.12
N GLY A 65 9.50 2.37 -0.80
CA GLY A 65 8.51 3.07 0.02
C GLY A 65 8.65 4.59 -0.08
N ALA A 66 9.87 5.12 -0.05
CA ALA A 66 10.15 6.55 -0.20
C ALA A 66 9.69 7.09 -1.56
N ARG A 67 9.92 6.33 -2.65
CA ARG A 67 9.44 6.68 -3.99
C ARG A 67 7.91 6.69 -4.07
N ILE A 68 7.25 5.68 -3.50
CA ILE A 68 5.78 5.62 -3.44
C ILE A 68 5.25 6.77 -2.59
N LYS A 69 5.90 7.05 -1.44
CA LYS A 69 5.54 8.14 -0.54
C LYS A 69 5.53 9.49 -1.25
N SER A 70 6.62 9.81 -1.94
CA SER A 70 6.78 11.08 -2.68
C SER A 70 5.83 11.20 -3.88
N SER A 71 5.47 10.08 -4.52
CA SER A 71 4.62 10.09 -5.71
C SER A 71 3.11 10.01 -5.40
N PHE A 72 2.72 9.34 -4.31
CA PHE A 72 1.32 9.07 -3.97
C PHE A 72 0.75 10.07 -2.96
N PHE A 73 1.52 10.43 -1.93
CA PHE A 73 1.06 11.29 -0.84
C PHE A 73 1.40 12.76 -1.10
N VAL A 74 0.49 13.66 -0.74
CA VAL A 74 0.77 15.10 -0.72
C VAL A 74 1.36 15.50 0.63
N PRO A 75 2.05 16.66 0.76
CA PRO A 75 2.67 17.08 2.02
C PRO A 75 1.71 17.21 3.21
N THR A 76 0.41 17.32 2.94
CA THR A 76 -0.64 17.36 3.97
C THR A 76 -1.04 15.98 4.48
N ASP A 77 -0.71 14.92 3.75
CA ASP A 77 -0.94 13.56 4.18
C ASP A 77 0.15 13.14 5.16
N ARG A 78 -0.23 12.31 6.14
CA ARG A 78 0.68 11.77 7.14
C ARG A 78 0.89 10.27 6.91
N PRO A 79 1.73 9.89 5.94
CA PRO A 79 1.96 8.48 5.59
C PRO A 79 2.65 7.71 6.72
N ASP A 80 3.44 8.38 7.55
CA ASP A 80 4.22 7.74 8.63
C ASP A 80 3.40 7.46 9.89
N GLU A 81 2.22 8.06 10.02
CA GLU A 81 1.38 7.86 11.20
C GLU A 81 0.58 6.55 11.18
N MET A 82 0.38 5.95 10.01
CA MET A 82 -0.54 4.83 9.83
C MET A 82 -0.04 3.88 8.75
N PHE A 83 -0.54 2.63 8.76
CA PHE A 83 -0.38 1.76 7.60
C PHE A 83 -1.34 2.18 6.48
N TRP A 84 -0.94 1.89 5.26
CA TRP A 84 -1.68 2.23 4.05
C TRP A 84 -1.78 1.03 3.12
N VAL A 85 -2.99 0.76 2.63
CA VAL A 85 -3.23 -0.29 1.65
C VAL A 85 -3.46 0.37 0.30
N LEU A 86 -2.56 0.12 -0.65
CA LEU A 86 -2.64 0.65 -2.00
C LEU A 86 -3.23 -0.40 -2.94
N LEU A 87 -4.43 -0.12 -3.45
CA LEU A 87 -5.14 -0.91 -4.45
C LEU A 87 -5.16 -0.10 -5.75
N GLY A 88 -4.14 -0.25 -6.57
CA GLY A 88 -4.00 0.53 -7.81
C GLY A 88 -3.84 2.02 -7.50
N ASP A 89 -4.89 2.79 -7.78
CA ASP A 89 -4.93 4.26 -7.57
C ASP A 89 -5.65 4.66 -6.26
N LEU A 90 -6.12 3.69 -5.48
CA LEU A 90 -6.80 3.89 -4.20
C LEU A 90 -5.85 3.61 -3.03
N GLY A 91 -5.77 4.55 -2.09
CA GLY A 91 -5.02 4.40 -0.83
C GLY A 91 -5.95 4.43 0.38
N PHE A 92 -5.99 3.34 1.13
CA PHE A 92 -6.78 3.23 2.36
C PHE A 92 -5.88 3.26 3.59
N GLY A 93 -6.03 4.30 4.42
CA GLY A 93 -5.22 4.50 5.62
C GLY A 93 -5.93 4.04 6.90
N GLY A 94 -5.15 3.49 7.84
CA GLY A 94 -5.61 3.15 9.18
C GLY A 94 -6.84 2.22 9.20
N ARG A 95 -7.87 2.56 9.99
CA ARG A 95 -9.05 1.68 10.17
C ARG A 95 -9.86 1.48 8.88
N SER A 96 -9.87 2.47 8.00
CA SER A 96 -10.53 2.38 6.69
C SER A 96 -9.82 1.39 5.75
N GLY A 97 -8.55 1.08 6.01
CA GLY A 97 -7.76 0.09 5.29
C GLY A 97 -7.98 -1.36 5.73
N LEU A 98 -8.52 -1.61 6.94
CA LEU A 98 -8.72 -2.97 7.45
C LEU A 98 -9.69 -3.80 6.61
N LEU A 99 -10.81 -3.20 6.23
CA LEU A 99 -11.85 -3.88 5.45
C LEU A 99 -11.39 -4.24 4.03
N PRO A 100 -10.80 -3.32 3.23
CA PRO A 100 -10.26 -3.68 1.92
C PRO A 100 -9.06 -4.63 2.03
N LEU A 101 -8.23 -4.50 3.06
CA LEU A 101 -7.13 -5.44 3.31
C LEU A 101 -7.65 -6.86 3.52
N LEU A 102 -8.65 -7.03 4.39
CA LEU A 102 -9.23 -8.35 4.66
C LEU A 102 -9.84 -8.94 3.40
N ARG A 103 -10.54 -8.12 2.60
CA ARG A 103 -11.12 -8.54 1.32
C ARG A 103 -10.05 -9.05 0.34
N GLU A 104 -8.91 -8.36 0.26
CA GLU A 104 -7.81 -8.77 -0.60
C GLU A 104 -7.06 -10.01 -0.07
N ILE A 105 -6.92 -10.15 1.26
CA ILE A 105 -6.37 -11.37 1.87
C ILE A 105 -7.26 -12.58 1.53
N VAL A 106 -8.58 -12.43 1.64
CA VAL A 106 -9.55 -13.48 1.27
C VAL A 106 -9.48 -13.75 -0.24
N ARG A 107 -9.32 -12.72 -1.08
CA ARG A 107 -9.17 -12.89 -2.52
C ARG A 107 -7.90 -13.66 -2.90
N GLY A 108 -6.76 -13.32 -2.29
CA GLY A 108 -5.50 -14.06 -2.47
C GLY A 108 -5.50 -15.48 -1.89
N ARG A 109 -6.48 -15.82 -1.04
CA ARG A 109 -6.70 -17.20 -0.56
C ARG A 109 -7.57 -18.03 -1.50
N ILE A 110 -8.50 -17.39 -2.21
CA ILE A 110 -9.46 -18.05 -3.11
C ILE A 110 -8.86 -18.24 -4.52
N MET A 111 -8.02 -17.30 -4.96
CA MET A 111 -7.35 -17.30 -6.27
C MET A 111 -6.04 -18.09 -6.22
#